data_AF-A0A2V9JZA6-F1
#
_entry.id   AF-A0A2V9JZA6-F1
#
_cell.length_a   1.000
_cell.length_b   1.000
_cell.length_c   1.000
_cell.angle_alpha   90.00
_cell.angle_beta   90.00
_cell.angle_gamma   90.00
#
_symmetry.space_group_name_H-M   'P 1'
#
loop_
_entity.id
_entity.type
_entity.pdbx_description
1 polymer ?
#
loop_
_entity_poly.entity_id
_entity_poly.type
_entity_poly.pdbx_seq_one_letter_code
_entity_poly.pdbx_strand_id
1 'polypeptide(L)'
;MEYWGEVGLATLPRDRWGALGLYPEDARDFESQGSVWSAPIQLPAGGCQVVLNADHVGRMTVEVSDPQFNLLPEYSGDRSGKSDKESGLDCPIAFAAGNLSALGGKTVRFRVHMKKEGGSNPRLYAVYLRSL
;
A
#
# COMPACT_ATOMS: atom_id res chain seq x y z
N MET A 1 25.11 -20.57 40.56
CA MET A 1 24.98 -19.92 39.23
C MET A 1 23.91 -18.87 39.39
N GLU A 2 24.30 -17.59 39.38
CA GLU A 2 23.35 -16.48 39.43
C GLU A 2 22.97 -16.12 38.00
N TYR A 3 21.67 -16.07 37.73
CA TYR A 3 21.12 -15.61 36.46
C TYR A 3 20.39 -14.29 36.68
N TRP A 4 20.67 -13.33 35.80
CA TRP A 4 19.97 -12.06 35.71
C TRP A 4 19.25 -12.02 34.36
N GLY A 5 18.04 -11.47 34.33
CA GLY A 5 17.28 -11.21 33.12
C GLY A 5 16.79 -9.77 33.14
N GLU A 6 16.89 -9.10 32.00
CA GLU A 6 16.38 -7.73 31.82
C GLU A 6 15.12 -7.76 30.95
N VAL A 7 14.15 -6.89 31.27
CA VAL A 7 12.97 -6.63 30.44
C VAL A 7 13.16 -5.28 29.76
N GLY A 8 13.40 -5.29 28.45
CA GLY A 8 13.44 -4.08 27.63
C GLY A 8 12.05 -3.70 27.15
N LEU A 9 11.59 -2.49 27.48
CA LEU A 9 10.37 -1.93 26.93
C LEU A 9 10.64 -1.42 25.50
N ALA A 10 10.16 -2.13 24.49
CA ALA A 10 10.23 -1.65 23.10
C ALA A 10 9.01 -0.76 22.81
N THR A 11 9.24 0.53 22.57
CA THR A 11 8.21 1.43 22.04
C THR A 11 8.03 1.12 20.55
N LEU A 12 7.05 0.28 20.23
CA LEU A 12 6.70 -0.04 18.84
C LEU A 12 5.68 1.00 18.32
N PRO A 13 5.90 1.61 17.15
CA PRO A 13 4.86 2.38 16.48
C PRO A 13 3.63 1.49 16.27
N ARG A 14 2.43 2.03 16.53
CA ARG A 14 1.14 1.31 16.59
C ARG A 14 0.77 0.50 15.33
N ASP A 15 1.47 0.67 14.21
CA ASP A 15 1.08 0.15 12.91
C ASP A 15 1.47 -1.32 12.64
N ARG A 16 1.90 -2.08 13.65
CA ARG A 16 2.51 -3.42 13.42
C ARG A 16 1.61 -4.63 13.70
N TRP A 17 0.36 -4.45 14.10
CA TRP A 17 -0.43 -5.58 14.65
C TRP A 17 -1.62 -6.01 13.78
N GLY A 18 -1.90 -5.29 12.69
CA GLY A 18 -2.98 -5.61 11.76
C GLY A 18 -2.49 -5.63 10.32
N ALA A 19 -3.11 -6.48 9.52
CA ALA A 19 -3.01 -6.44 8.08
C ALA A 19 -4.41 -6.35 7.50
N LEU A 20 -4.56 -5.57 6.43
CA LEU A 20 -5.73 -5.67 5.59
C LEU A 20 -5.50 -6.78 4.57
N GLY A 21 -6.42 -7.74 4.49
CA GLY A 21 -6.39 -8.82 3.53
C GLY A 21 -7.79 -9.17 3.05
N LEU A 22 -7.86 -9.97 1.99
CA LEU A 22 -9.12 -10.49 1.46
C LEU A 22 -9.62 -11.67 2.31
N TYR A 23 -10.94 -11.85 2.37
CA TYR A 23 -11.55 -12.98 3.09
C TYR A 23 -10.94 -14.32 2.67
N PRO A 24 -10.71 -15.26 3.61
CA PRO A 24 -10.15 -16.58 3.29
C PRO A 24 -11.09 -17.37 2.36
N GLU A 25 -10.55 -18.37 1.66
CA GLU A 25 -11.27 -19.12 0.62
C GLU A 25 -12.49 -19.90 1.15
N ASP A 26 -12.49 -20.23 2.44
CA ASP A 26 -13.56 -20.92 3.15
C ASP A 26 -14.60 -19.97 3.79
N ALA A 27 -14.42 -18.66 3.65
CA ALA A 27 -15.41 -17.68 4.11
C ALA A 27 -16.65 -17.67 3.19
N ARG A 28 -17.83 -17.41 3.78
CA ARG A 28 -19.10 -17.31 3.04
C ARG A 28 -19.09 -16.23 1.96
N ASP A 29 -18.36 -15.15 2.20
CA ASP A 29 -18.25 -13.97 1.32
C ASP A 29 -16.86 -13.87 0.68
N PHE A 30 -16.27 -15.02 0.32
CA PHE A 30 -14.97 -15.06 -0.35
C PHE A 30 -14.99 -14.26 -1.66
N GLU A 31 -14.08 -13.30 -1.77
CA GLU A 31 -13.71 -12.68 -3.04
C GLU A 31 -12.21 -12.85 -3.30
N SER A 32 -11.88 -13.23 -4.54
CA SER A 32 -10.48 -13.36 -4.99
C SER A 32 -9.85 -12.01 -5.33
N GLN A 33 -10.60 -10.92 -5.23
CA GLN A 33 -10.12 -9.56 -5.48
C GLN A 33 -10.84 -8.58 -4.57
N GLY A 34 -10.23 -7.42 -4.34
CA GLY A 34 -10.85 -6.34 -3.60
C GLY A 34 -9.95 -5.11 -3.59
N SER A 35 -10.44 -4.03 -2.99
CA SER A 35 -9.67 -2.79 -2.94
C SER A 35 -9.95 -1.98 -1.68
N VAL A 36 -8.98 -1.19 -1.26
CA VAL A 36 -9.11 -0.20 -0.19
C VAL A 36 -8.78 1.19 -0.69
N TRP A 37 -9.46 2.18 -0.12
CA TRP A 37 -9.20 3.59 -0.39
C TRP A 37 -8.53 4.24 0.81
N SER A 38 -7.55 5.11 0.54
CA SER A 38 -7.05 6.04 1.54
C SER A 38 -8.07 7.15 1.81
N ALA A 39 -7.91 7.83 2.95
CA ALA A 39 -8.43 9.18 3.11
C ALA A 39 -7.82 10.13 2.05
N PRO A 40 -8.40 11.32 1.81
CA PRO A 40 -7.73 12.35 1.02
C PRO A 40 -6.41 12.75 1.68
N ILE A 41 -5.34 12.83 0.91
CA ILE A 41 -4.00 13.21 1.37
C ILE A 41 -3.46 14.29 0.44
N GLN A 42 -2.93 15.37 1.02
CA GLN A 42 -2.20 16.36 0.26
C GLN A 42 -0.78 15.87 -0.02
N LEU A 43 -0.39 15.84 -1.29
CA LEU A 43 0.96 15.44 -1.68
C LEU A 43 1.98 16.54 -1.39
N PRO A 44 3.22 16.19 -1.01
CA PRO A 44 4.30 17.16 -0.90
C PRO A 44 4.50 17.94 -2.21
N ALA A 45 4.84 19.23 -2.12
CA ALA A 45 5.00 20.08 -3.30
C ALA A 45 6.08 19.58 -4.28
N GLY A 46 7.17 18.99 -3.75
CA GLY A 46 8.25 18.39 -4.54
C GLY A 46 7.93 17.03 -5.14
N GLY A 47 6.70 16.54 -4.97
CA GLY A 47 6.33 15.16 -5.30
C GLY A 47 6.73 14.16 -4.21
N CYS A 48 6.38 12.91 -4.44
CA CYS A 48 6.69 11.81 -3.53
C CYS A 48 6.77 10.48 -4.28
N GLN A 49 7.40 9.51 -3.61
CA GLN A 49 7.32 8.10 -3.94
C GLN A 49 6.29 7.42 -3.02
N VAL A 50 5.38 6.64 -3.61
CA VAL A 50 4.47 5.78 -2.86
C VAL A 50 5.20 4.48 -2.54
N VAL A 51 5.08 4.03 -1.30
CA VAL A 51 5.76 2.83 -0.81
C VAL A 51 4.79 2.00 0.01
N LEU A 52 4.79 0.68 -0.20
CA LEU A 52 3.95 -0.27 0.53
C LEU A 52 4.78 -1.11 1.49
N ASN A 53 4.23 -1.37 2.67
CA ASN A 53 4.61 -2.55 3.44
C ASN A 53 3.53 -3.60 3.21
N ALA A 54 3.89 -4.71 2.58
CA ALA A 54 2.92 -5.71 2.16
C ALA A 54 3.56 -7.07 1.90
N ASP A 55 2.76 -8.13 2.00
CA ASP A 55 3.08 -9.45 1.47
C ASP A 55 2.41 -9.64 0.12
N HIS A 56 3.12 -10.29 -0.82
CA HIS A 56 2.67 -10.54 -2.18
C HIS A 56 2.31 -9.24 -2.93
N VAL A 57 3.19 -8.24 -2.87
CA VAL A 57 3.00 -6.90 -3.46
C VAL A 57 2.82 -6.97 -4.97
N GLY A 58 3.41 -7.96 -5.65
CA GLY A 58 3.15 -8.23 -7.08
C GLY A 58 1.69 -8.54 -7.40
N ARG A 59 0.86 -8.82 -6.38
CA ARG A 59 -0.59 -9.00 -6.48
C ARG A 59 -1.39 -7.76 -6.08
N MET A 60 -0.72 -6.63 -5.94
CA MET A 60 -1.32 -5.34 -5.65
C MET A 60 -1.04 -4.35 -6.77
N THR A 61 -2.01 -3.47 -7.01
CA THR A 61 -1.82 -2.29 -7.87
C THR A 61 -2.32 -1.06 -7.13
N VAL A 62 -1.71 0.09 -7.41
CA VAL A 62 -2.08 1.36 -6.78
C VAL A 62 -2.59 2.30 -7.85
N GLU A 63 -3.78 2.84 -7.66
CA GLU A 63 -4.33 3.91 -8.48
C GLU A 63 -4.38 5.22 -7.72
N VAL A 64 -4.40 6.33 -8.46
CA VAL A 64 -4.57 7.67 -7.89
C VAL A 64 -5.88 8.26 -8.38
N SER A 65 -6.64 8.88 -7.48
CA SER A 65 -7.84 9.65 -7.80
C SER A 65 -7.76 11.06 -7.26
N ASP A 66 -8.65 11.92 -7.73
CA ASP A 66 -8.97 13.16 -7.05
C ASP A 66 -9.70 12.91 -5.71
N PRO A 67 -9.98 13.95 -4.90
CA PRO A 67 -10.69 13.78 -3.62
C PRO A 67 -12.12 13.25 -3.75
N GLN A 68 -12.74 13.37 -4.92
CA GLN A 68 -14.10 12.94 -5.25
C GLN A 68 -14.16 11.51 -5.81
N PHE A 69 -13.06 10.75 -5.74
CA PHE A 69 -12.94 9.38 -6.24
C PHE A 69 -12.90 9.25 -7.77
N ASN A 70 -12.70 10.36 -8.52
CA ASN A 70 -12.47 10.26 -9.95
C ASN A 70 -11.03 9.84 -10.22
N LEU A 71 -10.85 8.64 -10.78
CA LEU A 71 -9.53 8.09 -11.10
C LEU A 71 -8.81 8.99 -12.11
N LEU A 72 -7.53 9.25 -11.86
CA LEU A 72 -6.67 10.00 -12.76
C LEU A 72 -6.17 9.04 -13.86
N PRO A 73 -6.48 9.27 -15.16
CA PRO A 73 -6.16 8.32 -16.23
C PRO A 73 -4.68 7.99 -16.38
N GLU A 74 -3.79 8.92 -16.01
CA GLU A 74 -2.34 8.74 -16.05
C GLU A 74 -1.80 7.81 -14.96
N TYR A 75 -2.62 7.49 -13.96
CA TYR A 75 -2.24 6.72 -12.77
C TYR A 75 -3.28 5.63 -12.43
N SER A 76 -4.04 5.13 -13.40
CA SER A 76 -5.11 4.16 -13.19
C SER A 76 -5.23 3.14 -14.33
N GLY A 77 -5.94 2.04 -14.08
CA GLY A 77 -6.07 0.91 -15.00
C GLY A 77 -4.72 0.32 -15.37
N ASP A 78 -4.42 0.24 -16.66
CA ASP A 78 -3.13 -0.25 -17.17
C ASP A 78 -1.94 0.64 -16.77
N ARG A 79 -2.21 1.91 -16.40
CA ARG A 79 -1.21 2.86 -15.88
C ARG A 79 -1.15 2.90 -14.35
N SER A 80 -1.81 1.97 -13.67
CA SER A 80 -1.68 1.80 -12.22
C SER A 80 -0.24 1.53 -11.81
N GLY A 81 0.10 2.01 -10.61
CA GLY A 81 1.40 1.80 -10.00
C GLY A 81 1.58 0.35 -9.55
N LYS A 82 2.78 -0.18 -9.72
CA LYS A 82 3.16 -1.56 -9.35
C LYS A 82 4.52 -1.59 -8.67
N SER A 83 4.77 -2.61 -7.87
CA SER A 83 6.10 -2.89 -7.32
C SER A 83 6.80 -3.99 -8.12
N ASP A 84 8.13 -3.92 -8.18
CA ASP A 84 9.01 -5.00 -8.62
C ASP A 84 9.42 -5.93 -7.47
N LYS A 85 8.98 -5.63 -6.23
CA LYS A 85 9.21 -6.44 -5.05
C LYS A 85 8.10 -7.47 -4.85
N GLU A 86 8.48 -8.63 -4.34
CA GLU A 86 7.53 -9.70 -3.98
C GLU A 86 6.83 -9.42 -2.64
N SER A 87 7.58 -9.06 -1.60
CA SER A 87 7.06 -8.81 -0.24
C SER A 87 8.03 -7.94 0.56
N GLY A 88 7.56 -7.42 1.69
CA GLY A 88 8.39 -6.90 2.76
C GLY A 88 8.05 -5.47 3.17
N LEU A 89 9.06 -4.81 3.73
CA LEU A 89 8.99 -3.40 4.07
C LEU A 89 9.53 -2.59 2.90
N ASP A 90 8.98 -1.39 2.76
CA ASP A 90 9.45 -0.38 1.85
C ASP A 90 9.45 -0.78 0.36
N CYS A 91 8.40 -1.48 -0.08
CA CYS A 91 8.21 -1.86 -1.48
C CYS A 91 7.80 -0.63 -2.33
N PRO A 92 8.68 -0.10 -3.19
CA PRO A 92 8.38 1.10 -3.96
C PRO A 92 7.34 0.80 -5.03
N ILE A 93 6.48 1.78 -5.30
CA ILE A 93 5.48 1.74 -6.36
C ILE A 93 5.92 2.64 -7.50
N ALA A 94 6.11 2.03 -8.66
CA ALA A 94 6.45 2.69 -9.92
C ALA A 94 5.18 2.90 -10.76
N PHE A 95 4.94 4.14 -11.20
CA PHE A 95 3.88 4.48 -12.14
C PHE A 95 4.45 4.63 -13.55
N ALA A 96 3.66 4.32 -14.58
CA ALA A 96 4.06 4.52 -15.98
C ALA A 96 4.37 6.00 -16.29
N ALA A 97 3.64 6.93 -15.68
CA ALA A 97 3.88 8.36 -15.75
C ALA A 97 5.11 8.84 -14.93
N GLY A 98 5.89 7.93 -14.34
CA GLY A 98 7.04 8.23 -13.50
C GLY A 98 6.66 8.43 -12.03
N ASN A 99 6.91 9.61 -11.48
CA ASN A 99 6.60 9.94 -10.09
C ASN A 99 5.33 10.81 -9.97
N LEU A 100 4.95 11.15 -8.73
CA LEU A 100 3.77 11.99 -8.47
C LEU A 100 4.09 13.49 -8.45
N SER A 101 5.22 13.94 -9.00
CA SER A 101 5.60 15.37 -8.99
C SER A 101 4.61 16.27 -9.73
N ALA A 102 3.98 15.78 -10.82
CA ALA A 102 2.92 16.50 -11.54
C ALA A 102 1.65 16.74 -10.69
N LEU A 103 1.55 16.05 -9.54
CA LEU A 103 0.47 16.19 -8.57
C LEU A 103 0.93 16.90 -7.28
N GLY A 104 2.15 17.46 -7.25
CA GLY A 104 2.69 18.15 -6.08
C GLY A 104 1.74 19.23 -5.53
N GLY A 105 1.50 19.20 -4.22
CA GLY A 105 0.58 20.13 -3.53
C GLY A 105 -0.90 19.84 -3.72
N LYS A 106 -1.29 18.93 -4.62
CA LYS A 106 -2.69 18.53 -4.82
C LYS A 106 -3.13 17.55 -3.74
N THR A 107 -4.43 17.57 -3.43
CA THR A 107 -5.07 16.53 -2.60
C THR A 107 -5.53 15.40 -3.50
N VAL A 108 -5.16 14.17 -3.15
CA VAL A 108 -5.50 12.95 -3.90
C VAL A 108 -5.98 11.85 -2.96
N ARG A 109 -6.51 10.77 -3.51
CA ARG A 109 -6.66 9.50 -2.80
C ARG A 109 -5.90 8.40 -3.53
N PHE A 110 -5.52 7.38 -2.78
CA PHE A 110 -4.96 6.16 -3.33
C PHE A 110 -5.97 5.03 -3.21
N ARG A 111 -6.11 4.26 -4.29
CA ARG A 111 -6.83 2.99 -4.26
C ARG A 111 -5.81 1.87 -4.38
N VAL A 112 -5.75 0.98 -3.41
CA VAL A 112 -4.91 -0.21 -3.47
C VAL A 112 -5.81 -1.40 -3.80
N HIS A 113 -5.58 -2.00 -4.96
CA HIS A 113 -6.21 -3.26 -5.34
C HIS A 113 -5.39 -4.43 -4.82
N MET A 114 -6.06 -5.51 -4.48
CA MET A 114 -5.48 -6.77 -4.06
C MET A 114 -6.14 -7.89 -4.84
N LYS A 115 -5.36 -8.86 -5.30
CA LYS A 115 -5.88 -10.05 -6.01
C LYS A 115 -5.23 -11.33 -5.48
N LYS A 116 -6.03 -12.32 -5.13
CA LYS A 116 -5.54 -13.68 -4.86
C LYS A 116 -5.27 -14.40 -6.18
N GLU A 117 -4.11 -15.05 -6.27
CA GLU A 117 -3.75 -15.87 -7.42
C GLU A 117 -2.73 -16.95 -7.01
N GLY A 118 -2.97 -18.19 -7.42
CA GLY A 118 -2.05 -19.31 -7.18
C GLY A 118 -1.73 -19.55 -5.70
N GLY A 119 -2.72 -19.39 -4.80
CA GLY A 119 -2.53 -19.53 -3.35
C GLY A 119 -1.88 -18.32 -2.66
N SER A 120 -1.52 -17.26 -3.40
CA SER A 120 -1.01 -16.02 -2.83
C SER A 120 -2.13 -15.28 -2.10
N ASN A 121 -1.89 -14.91 -0.84
CA ASN A 121 -2.85 -14.17 -0.04
C ASN A 121 -2.28 -12.78 0.29
N PRO A 122 -2.51 -11.76 -0.57
CA PRO A 122 -1.91 -10.45 -0.39
C PRO A 122 -2.36 -9.79 0.92
N ARG A 123 -1.41 -9.20 1.63
CA ARG A 123 -1.64 -8.53 2.92
C ARG A 123 -1.03 -7.15 2.89
N LEU A 124 -1.84 -6.11 3.05
CA LEU A 124 -1.40 -4.73 3.14
C LEU A 124 -1.24 -4.35 4.62
N TYR A 125 -0.04 -3.94 5.00
CA TYR A 125 0.26 -3.46 6.35
C TYR A 125 0.21 -1.93 6.42
N ALA A 126 0.82 -1.25 5.45
CA ALA A 126 0.85 0.22 5.43
C ALA A 126 1.14 0.79 4.04
N VAL A 127 0.74 2.05 3.85
CA VAL A 127 1.05 2.88 2.68
C VAL A 127 1.79 4.13 3.18
N TYR A 128 2.94 4.42 2.61
CA TYR A 128 3.75 5.59 2.94
C TYR A 128 3.96 6.49 1.74
N LEU A 129 4.10 7.78 2.01
CA LEU A 129 4.58 8.77 1.07
C LEU A 129 5.98 9.21 1.52
N ARG A 130 6.98 8.96 0.68
CA ARG A 130 8.34 9.45 0.88
C ARG A 130 8.56 10.66 0.00
N SER A 131 8.89 11.80 0.59
CA SER A 131 9.29 12.99 -0.16
C SER A 131 10.53 12.69 -1.01
N LEU A 132 10.57 13.25 -2.21
CA LEU A 132 11.73 13.22 -3.09
C LEU A 132 12.78 14.25 -2.66
#